data_AF-A0ABD5WT37-F1
#
_entry.id   AF-A0ABD5WT37-F1
#
_cell.length_a   1.000
_cell.length_b   1.000
_cell.length_c   1.000
_cell.angle_alpha   90.00
_cell.angle_beta   90.00
_cell.angle_gamma   90.00
#
_symmetry.space_group_name_H-M   'P 1'
#
loop_
_entity.id
_entity.type
_entity.pdbx_description
1 polymer ?
#
loop_
_entity_poly.entity_id
_entity_poly.type
_entity_poly.pdbx_seq_one_letter_code
_entity_poly.pdbx_strand_id
1 'polypeptide(L)'
;MSLPELVRGELGGEDPVARVRLGGDDELFVTPTRTLIYRAEGLLSDESVSEYSHEAERVAVSESRRKAKFTLEYGLDDDQSFTVPRGSLDDVLHPVLAGVLSASGITEPGETVERTFRFSELTLVVTSARIVKHVGAAVWDDDYEEFHYDDVSDLDFEEGSVATSVVLTANGRHERFKAPSDSAQEIRTRITNAILTHYDVDSLEAFRALSAEADGEEEEAATTDNTDFGDGPDPLSADPAEVDTDAGTREDPLTDESATDAERSTTAGGSAGGAAAAAELRPEHDEGTVAATGADAAPDEDAFGDSGFEPAEPTDDVAEEVAALRETVEQQARQLERQNDLVEQLIAELRRGR
;
A
#
# COMPACT_ATOMS: atom_id res chain seq x y z
N MET A 1 -9.00 18.15 30.39
CA MET A 1 -9.16 17.01 31.32
C MET A 1 -7.77 16.54 31.73
N SER A 2 -7.55 16.28 33.01
CA SER A 2 -6.26 15.82 33.54
C SER A 2 -5.90 14.41 33.04
N LEU A 3 -4.61 14.14 32.86
CA LEU A 3 -4.09 12.79 32.57
C LEU A 3 -4.27 11.87 33.78
N PRO A 4 -4.63 10.58 33.59
CA PRO A 4 -4.61 9.57 34.66
C PRO A 4 -3.25 9.52 35.37
N GLU A 5 -3.24 9.22 36.68
CA GLU A 5 -1.99 9.23 37.45
C GLU A 5 -1.00 8.17 36.98
N LEU A 6 -1.50 6.98 36.62
CA LEU A 6 -0.69 5.87 36.12
C LEU A 6 0.01 6.25 34.81
N VAL A 7 -0.71 6.91 33.89
CA VAL A 7 -0.14 7.44 32.63
C VAL A 7 0.93 8.49 32.91
N ARG A 8 0.71 9.39 33.88
CA ARG A 8 1.71 10.44 34.22
C ARG A 8 3.02 9.84 34.74
N GLY A 9 2.95 8.72 35.45
CA GLY A 9 4.13 7.98 35.88
C GLY A 9 4.89 7.35 34.71
N GLU A 10 4.14 6.73 33.79
CA GLU A 10 4.72 6.01 32.65
C GLU A 10 5.23 6.92 31.53
N LEU A 11 4.72 8.15 31.40
CA LEU A 11 5.16 9.10 30.36
C LEU A 11 6.66 9.44 30.41
N GLY A 12 7.33 9.23 31.55
CA GLY A 12 8.78 9.39 31.64
C GLY A 12 9.28 10.83 31.41
N GLY A 13 8.38 11.83 31.46
CA GLY A 13 8.68 13.22 31.15
C GLY A 13 8.41 13.63 29.70
N GLU A 14 7.94 12.72 28.85
CA GLU A 14 7.46 13.04 27.51
C GLU A 14 6.05 13.63 27.53
N ASP A 15 5.81 14.61 26.67
CA ASP A 15 4.48 15.18 26.47
C ASP A 15 3.75 14.42 25.35
N PRO A 16 2.48 13.99 25.57
CA PRO A 16 1.70 13.36 24.52
C PRO A 16 1.46 14.34 23.36
N VAL A 17 1.80 13.92 22.14
CA VAL A 17 1.49 14.64 20.89
C VAL A 17 0.06 14.37 20.43
N ALA A 18 -0.49 13.21 20.79
CA ALA A 18 -1.89 12.86 20.52
C ALA A 18 -2.54 12.11 21.69
N ARG A 19 -3.86 12.28 21.82
CA ARG A 19 -4.70 11.56 22.78
C ARG A 19 -5.99 11.13 22.10
N VAL A 20 -6.25 9.82 22.08
CA VAL A 20 -7.41 9.23 21.43
C VAL A 20 -8.24 8.47 22.46
N ARG A 21 -9.57 8.65 22.43
CA ARG A 21 -10.48 7.88 23.29
C ARG A 21 -10.86 6.58 22.61
N LEU A 22 -10.67 5.47 23.31
CA LEU A 22 -10.98 4.12 22.82
C LEU A 22 -12.36 3.61 23.30
N GLY A 23 -13.13 4.45 23.98
CA GLY A 23 -14.46 4.13 24.50
C GLY A 23 -14.46 3.75 25.98
N GLY A 24 -15.56 4.05 26.65
CA GLY A 24 -15.57 4.06 28.12
C GLY A 24 -14.57 5.10 28.64
N ASP A 25 -13.72 4.68 29.58
CA ASP A 25 -12.62 5.49 30.12
C ASP A 25 -11.24 5.06 29.57
N ASP A 26 -11.20 4.18 28.56
CA ASP A 26 -9.97 3.76 27.90
C ASP A 26 -9.44 4.84 26.96
N GLU A 27 -8.12 5.05 26.98
CA GLU A 27 -7.46 6.09 26.21
C GLU A 27 -6.11 5.61 25.67
N LEU A 28 -5.71 6.18 24.53
CA LEU A 28 -4.43 5.97 23.90
C LEU A 28 -3.69 7.31 23.84
N PHE A 29 -2.41 7.30 24.20
CA PHE A 29 -1.53 8.44 24.16
C PHE A 29 -0.37 8.12 23.23
N VAL A 30 -0.12 9.01 22.30
CA VAL A 30 1.07 8.93 21.44
C VAL A 30 2.04 9.98 21.91
N THR A 31 3.27 9.57 22.16
CA THR A 31 4.41 10.42 22.51
C THR A 31 5.40 10.42 21.35
N PRO A 32 6.46 11.24 21.34
CA PRO A 32 7.46 11.18 20.28
C PRO A 32 8.05 9.76 20.09
N THR A 33 8.36 9.04 21.17
CA THR A 33 9.10 7.77 21.07
C THR A 33 8.24 6.51 21.15
N ARG A 34 7.01 6.62 21.64
CA ARG A 34 6.16 5.46 21.97
C ARG A 34 4.68 5.77 22.04
N THR A 35 3.89 4.70 21.99
CA THR A 35 2.45 4.72 22.23
C THR A 35 2.10 4.02 23.53
N LEU A 36 1.30 4.68 24.36
CA LEU A 36 0.80 4.19 25.64
C LEU A 36 -0.71 3.95 25.55
N ILE A 37 -1.16 2.78 25.98
CA ILE A 37 -2.58 2.43 26.02
C ILE A 37 -3.00 2.28 27.47
N TYR A 38 -3.86 3.19 27.90
CA TYR A 38 -4.51 3.16 29.20
C TYR A 38 -5.82 2.39 29.12
N ARG A 39 -5.96 1.38 29.96
CA ARG A 39 -7.20 0.65 30.20
C ARG A 39 -7.68 0.96 31.60
N ALA A 40 -8.88 1.52 31.69
CA ALA A 40 -9.47 1.82 32.98
C ALA A 40 -9.85 0.54 33.74
N GLU A 41 -9.95 0.65 35.06
CA GLU A 41 -10.43 -0.45 35.90
C GLU A 41 -11.84 -0.86 35.46
N GLY A 42 -11.98 -2.15 35.14
CA GLY A 42 -13.23 -2.78 34.79
C GLY A 42 -13.70 -3.74 35.88
N LEU A 43 -14.91 -4.29 35.71
CA LEU A 43 -15.48 -5.26 36.67
C LEU A 43 -14.63 -6.52 36.87
N LEU A 44 -13.74 -6.83 35.93
CA LEU A 44 -12.93 -8.06 35.88
C LEU A 44 -11.44 -7.79 35.59
N SER A 45 -11.05 -6.52 35.46
CA SER A 45 -9.70 -6.13 35.03
C SER A 45 -9.25 -4.92 35.84
N ASP A 46 -8.04 -4.98 36.38
CA ASP A 46 -7.43 -3.85 37.05
C ASP A 46 -7.03 -2.76 36.03
N GLU A 47 -6.85 -1.53 36.53
CA GLU A 47 -6.26 -0.42 35.77
C GLU A 47 -4.87 -0.81 35.26
N SER A 48 -4.59 -0.54 33.98
CA SER A 48 -3.30 -0.87 33.39
C SER A 48 -2.87 0.11 32.30
N VAL A 49 -1.56 0.21 32.12
CA VAL A 49 -0.93 0.90 30.98
C VAL A 49 -0.02 -0.10 30.26
N SER A 50 -0.14 -0.14 28.93
CA SER A 50 0.76 -0.89 28.06
C SER A 50 1.53 0.07 27.17
N GLU A 51 2.80 -0.22 26.94
CA GLU A 51 3.71 0.60 26.15
C GLU A 51 4.16 -0.13 24.89
N TYR A 52 4.26 0.62 23.80
CA TYR A 52 4.69 0.15 22.49
C TYR A 52 5.67 1.16 21.89
N SER A 53 6.92 0.74 21.63
CA SER A 53 7.94 1.61 21.02
C SER A 53 7.57 1.99 19.59
N HIS A 54 7.97 3.18 19.14
CA HIS A 54 7.87 3.59 17.74
C HIS A 54 9.03 3.10 16.86
N GLU A 55 10.04 2.45 17.43
CA GLU A 55 11.16 1.83 16.68
C GLU A 55 10.73 0.55 15.92
N ALA A 56 9.46 0.43 15.55
CA ALA A 56 8.94 -0.71 14.81
C ALA A 56 9.43 -0.64 13.36
N GLU A 57 10.01 -1.74 12.87
CA GLU A 57 10.45 -1.89 11.49
C GLU A 57 9.24 -2.06 10.56
N ARG A 58 8.16 -2.66 11.08
CA ARG A 58 6.93 -2.91 10.32
C ARG A 58 5.68 -2.71 11.17
N VAL A 59 4.67 -2.09 10.56
CA VAL A 59 3.36 -1.83 11.14
C VAL A 59 2.28 -2.49 10.29
N ALA A 60 1.58 -3.46 10.84
CA ALA A 60 0.45 -4.11 10.19
C ALA A 60 -0.86 -3.81 10.93
N VAL A 61 -1.94 -3.65 10.16
CA VAL A 61 -3.29 -3.48 10.71
C VAL A 61 -4.19 -4.56 10.13
N SER A 62 -4.86 -5.28 11.01
CA SER A 62 -5.94 -6.20 10.64
C SER A 62 -7.27 -5.74 11.21
N GLU A 63 -8.28 -5.64 10.35
CA GLU A 63 -9.62 -5.21 10.73
C GLU A 63 -10.55 -6.40 10.95
N SER A 64 -11.37 -6.28 11.99
CA SER A 64 -12.53 -7.13 12.22
C SER A 64 -13.80 -6.27 12.22
N ARG A 65 -14.97 -6.90 12.34
CA ARG A 65 -16.25 -6.19 12.37
C ARG A 65 -16.37 -5.04 13.39
N ARG A 66 -15.64 -5.11 14.51
CA ARG A 66 -15.78 -4.18 15.65
C ARG A 66 -14.46 -3.60 16.14
N LYS A 67 -13.34 -4.20 15.75
CA LYS A 67 -12.02 -3.89 16.30
C LYS A 67 -10.99 -3.88 15.18
N ALA A 68 -9.95 -3.08 15.33
CA ALA A 68 -8.75 -3.15 14.52
C ALA A 68 -7.58 -3.55 15.42
N LYS A 69 -6.76 -4.50 14.97
CA LYS A 69 -5.56 -4.95 15.65
C LYS A 69 -4.34 -4.37 14.94
N PHE A 70 -3.53 -3.64 15.69
CA PHE A 70 -2.20 -3.19 15.29
C PHE A 70 -1.19 -4.24 15.70
N THR A 71 -0.28 -4.57 14.80
CA THR A 71 0.91 -5.39 15.05
C THR A 71 2.12 -4.54 14.70
N LEU A 72 3.04 -4.41 15.66
CA LEU A 72 4.32 -3.71 15.54
C LEU A 72 5.40 -4.78 15.62
N GLU A 73 6.18 -4.90 14.56
CA GLU A 73 7.26 -5.89 14.43
C GLU A 73 8.59 -5.13 14.58
N TYR A 74 9.44 -5.56 15.51
CA TYR A 74 10.73 -4.94 15.86
C TYR A 74 11.94 -5.79 15.41
N GLY A 75 11.73 -6.73 14.47
CA GLY A 75 12.77 -7.60 13.94
C GLY A 75 12.61 -9.06 14.37
N LEU A 76 13.72 -9.74 14.70
CA LEU A 76 13.83 -11.21 14.63
C LEU A 76 12.84 -12.02 15.49
N ASP A 77 12.33 -11.52 16.61
CA ASP A 77 11.31 -12.22 17.44
C ASP A 77 10.51 -11.27 18.37
N ASP A 78 10.61 -9.95 18.18
CA ASP A 78 9.95 -8.97 19.04
C ASP A 78 8.74 -8.39 18.30
N ASP A 79 7.60 -9.05 18.43
CA ASP A 79 6.32 -8.56 17.93
C ASP A 79 5.42 -8.16 19.09
N GLN A 80 4.88 -6.96 19.02
CA GLN A 80 3.85 -6.50 19.94
C GLN A 80 2.57 -6.19 19.21
N SER A 81 1.44 -6.38 19.89
CA SER A 81 0.16 -6.04 19.28
C SER A 81 -0.84 -5.53 20.28
N PHE A 82 -1.68 -4.62 19.80
CA PHE A 82 -2.79 -4.07 20.56
C PHE A 82 -4.03 -3.95 19.70
N THR A 83 -5.17 -3.69 20.34
CA THR A 83 -6.46 -3.66 19.66
C THR A 83 -7.26 -2.44 20.07
N VAL A 84 -7.83 -1.75 19.08
CA VAL A 84 -8.67 -0.56 19.26
C VAL A 84 -10.07 -0.81 18.67
N PRO A 85 -11.10 -0.04 19.08
CA PRO A 85 -12.36 -0.05 18.36
C PRO A 85 -12.14 0.33 16.90
N ARG A 86 -12.88 -0.29 15.98
CA ARG A 86 -12.72 -0.02 14.55
C ARG A 86 -12.92 1.47 14.20
N GLY A 87 -13.86 2.14 14.86
CA GLY A 87 -14.13 3.57 14.63
C GLY A 87 -13.02 4.51 15.10
N SER A 88 -12.04 4.03 15.87
CA SER A 88 -10.87 4.78 16.30
C SER A 88 -9.63 4.44 15.48
N LEU A 89 -9.74 3.60 14.44
CA LEU A 89 -8.59 3.12 13.67
C LEU A 89 -7.80 4.29 13.08
N ASP A 90 -8.44 5.15 12.28
CA ASP A 90 -7.74 6.23 11.58
C ASP A 90 -7.19 7.28 12.55
N ASP A 91 -7.93 7.57 13.63
CA ASP A 91 -7.50 8.48 14.71
C ASP A 91 -6.25 7.98 15.44
N VAL A 92 -6.06 6.66 15.54
CA VAL A 92 -4.89 6.04 16.17
C VAL A 92 -3.77 5.84 15.17
N LEU A 93 -4.09 5.41 13.94
CA LEU A 93 -3.11 5.05 12.93
C LEU A 93 -2.24 6.25 12.56
N HIS A 94 -2.86 7.41 12.34
CA HIS A 94 -2.15 8.62 11.94
C HIS A 94 -1.04 9.03 12.92
N PRO A 95 -1.30 9.25 14.23
CA PRO A 95 -0.24 9.64 15.16
C PRO A 95 0.75 8.51 15.43
N VAL A 96 0.33 7.23 15.44
CA VAL A 96 1.27 6.10 15.60
C VAL A 96 2.27 6.06 14.44
N LEU A 97 1.80 6.15 13.19
CA LEU A 97 2.69 6.20 12.03
C LEU A 97 3.57 7.44 12.03
N ALA A 98 3.06 8.60 12.43
CA ALA A 98 3.88 9.81 12.56
C ALA A 98 5.05 9.60 13.55
N GLY A 99 4.79 8.90 14.66
CA GLY A 99 5.83 8.50 15.60
C GLY A 99 6.83 7.52 15.01
N VAL A 100 6.35 6.48 14.30
CA VAL A 100 7.21 5.47 13.65
C VAL A 100 8.11 6.07 12.59
N LEU A 101 7.57 6.93 11.70
CA LEU A 101 8.35 7.62 10.67
C LEU A 101 9.41 8.56 11.25
N SER A 102 9.12 9.17 12.39
CA SER A 102 10.10 10.01 13.10
C SER A 102 11.18 9.16 13.76
N ALA A 103 10.82 8.03 14.36
CA ALA A 103 11.77 7.11 14.98
C ALA A 103 12.70 6.42 13.96
N SER A 104 12.20 6.10 12.77
CA SER A 104 13.00 5.55 11.66
C SER A 104 13.88 6.58 10.95
N GLY A 105 13.70 7.87 11.26
CA GLY A 105 14.47 8.97 10.66
C GLY A 105 14.02 9.39 9.26
N ILE A 106 12.80 9.02 8.87
CA ILE A 106 12.20 9.40 7.58
C ILE A 106 11.72 10.85 7.63
N THR A 107 11.10 11.25 8.74
CA THR A 107 10.75 12.66 8.95
C THR A 107 11.86 13.39 9.70
N GLU A 108 12.16 14.60 9.25
CA GLU A 108 13.16 15.44 9.88
C GLU A 108 12.65 16.09 11.18
N PRO A 109 13.54 16.51 12.09
CA PRO A 109 13.12 17.26 13.28
C PRO A 109 12.33 18.53 12.92
N GLY A 110 11.07 18.59 13.34
CA GLY A 110 10.15 19.70 13.05
C GLY A 110 9.26 19.49 11.83
N GLU A 111 9.51 18.44 11.04
CA GLU A 111 8.62 17.99 9.98
C GLU A 111 7.35 17.39 10.60
N THR A 112 6.19 17.81 10.10
CA THR A 112 4.90 17.37 10.63
C THR A 112 4.19 16.47 9.63
N VAL A 113 3.69 15.33 10.10
CA VAL A 113 2.80 14.48 9.30
C VAL A 113 1.41 15.12 9.26
N GLU A 114 0.97 15.59 8.10
CA GLU A 114 -0.32 16.27 7.97
C GLU A 114 -1.48 15.28 7.86
N ARG A 115 -1.28 14.24 7.04
CA ARG A 115 -2.28 13.20 6.79
C ARG A 115 -1.63 11.89 6.40
N THR A 116 -2.32 10.83 6.79
CA THR A 116 -2.05 9.46 6.39
C THR A 116 -3.28 8.95 5.66
N PHE A 117 -3.07 8.39 4.49
CA PHE A 117 -4.08 7.76 3.68
C PHE A 117 -3.74 6.28 3.50
N ARG A 118 -4.74 5.41 3.54
CA ARG A 118 -4.56 3.96 3.38
C ARG A 118 -5.64 3.40 2.47
N PHE A 119 -5.23 2.76 1.38
CA PHE A 119 -6.12 2.18 0.39
C PHE A 119 -5.59 0.84 -0.12
N SER A 120 -6.29 -0.24 0.19
CA SER A 120 -5.83 -1.59 -0.15
C SER A 120 -4.41 -1.85 0.39
N GLU A 121 -3.41 -1.90 -0.50
CA GLU A 121 -1.99 -2.11 -0.18
C GLU A 121 -1.18 -0.80 -0.25
N LEU A 122 -1.79 0.32 -0.66
CA LEU A 122 -1.11 1.61 -0.76
C LEU A 122 -1.31 2.42 0.53
N THR A 123 -0.21 2.80 1.16
CA THR A 123 -0.18 3.83 2.20
C THR A 123 0.50 5.08 1.64
N LEU A 124 -0.15 6.23 1.79
CA LEU A 124 0.38 7.52 1.38
C LEU A 124 0.40 8.45 2.57
N VAL A 125 1.57 8.95 2.92
CA VAL A 125 1.76 9.90 4.02
C VAL A 125 2.17 11.24 3.44
N VAL A 126 1.37 12.27 3.70
CA VAL A 126 1.64 13.64 3.30
C VAL A 126 2.16 14.38 4.53
N THR A 127 3.38 14.89 4.43
CA THR A 127 4.03 15.66 5.48
C THR A 127 4.14 17.13 5.06
N SER A 128 4.75 17.96 5.90
CA SER A 128 5.06 19.34 5.56
C SER A 128 6.21 19.49 4.55
N ALA A 129 7.02 18.46 4.29
CA ALA A 129 8.23 18.55 3.45
C ALA A 129 8.33 17.50 2.33
N ARG A 130 7.59 16.39 2.43
CA ARG A 130 7.65 15.28 1.49
C ARG A 130 6.37 14.46 1.44
N ILE A 131 6.23 13.68 0.37
CA ILE A 131 5.25 12.59 0.28
C ILE A 131 6.00 11.28 0.47
N VAL A 132 5.51 10.43 1.37
CA VAL A 132 6.02 9.07 1.56
C VAL A 132 4.98 8.09 1.05
N LYS A 133 5.39 7.22 0.14
CA LYS A 133 4.54 6.21 -0.50
C LYS A 133 5.06 4.84 -0.12
N HIS A 134 4.17 4.00 0.39
CA HIS A 134 4.45 2.61 0.72
C HIS A 134 3.43 1.70 0.03
N VAL A 135 3.88 0.59 -0.53
CA VAL A 135 3.01 -0.38 -1.22
C VAL A 135 3.27 -1.78 -0.67
N GLY A 136 2.34 -2.30 0.13
CA GLY A 136 2.45 -3.65 0.66
C GLY A 136 1.25 -4.09 1.48
N ALA A 137 1.31 -5.33 1.98
CA ALA A 137 0.27 -5.88 2.86
C ALA A 137 0.34 -5.28 4.27
N ALA A 138 1.53 -4.86 4.71
CA ALA A 138 1.69 -4.03 5.89
C ALA A 138 1.21 -2.61 5.60
N VAL A 139 0.82 -1.88 6.63
CA VAL A 139 0.53 -0.46 6.48
C VAL A 139 1.84 0.32 6.30
N TRP A 140 2.93 -0.19 6.87
CA TRP A 140 4.25 0.40 6.78
C TRP A 140 5.33 -0.68 6.95
N ASP A 141 6.40 -0.61 6.17
CA ASP A 141 7.67 -1.30 6.37
C ASP A 141 8.81 -0.48 5.71
N ASP A 142 10.01 -1.06 5.57
CA ASP A 142 11.20 -0.41 5.03
C ASP A 142 11.20 -0.27 3.50
N ASP A 143 10.23 -0.84 2.79
CA ASP A 143 10.08 -0.72 1.33
C ASP A 143 9.15 0.45 0.97
N TYR A 144 9.71 1.66 0.96
CA TYR A 144 8.98 2.89 0.68
C TYR A 144 9.72 3.80 -0.31
N GLU A 145 8.96 4.71 -0.90
CA GLU A 145 9.46 5.76 -1.80
C GLU A 145 9.18 7.14 -1.18
N GLU A 146 10.17 8.03 -1.20
CA GLU A 146 10.06 9.41 -0.71
C GLU A 146 10.14 10.40 -1.88
N PHE A 147 9.27 11.40 -1.84
CA PHE A 147 9.26 12.51 -2.78
C PHE A 147 9.33 13.82 -2.00
N HIS A 148 10.55 14.32 -1.82
CA HIS A 148 10.79 15.63 -1.21
C HIS A 148 10.18 16.73 -2.06
N TYR A 149 9.50 17.69 -1.42
CA TYR A 149 8.89 18.79 -2.15
C TYR A 149 9.90 19.59 -2.94
N ASP A 150 11.12 19.79 -2.41
CA ASP A 150 12.21 20.50 -3.09
C ASP A 150 12.56 19.92 -4.47
N ASP A 151 12.36 18.61 -4.67
CA ASP A 151 12.64 17.91 -5.91
C ASP A 151 11.42 17.89 -6.86
N VAL A 152 10.24 18.29 -6.38
CA VAL A 152 8.99 18.26 -7.15
C VAL A 152 8.90 19.53 -7.99
N SER A 153 8.63 19.37 -9.29
CA SER A 153 8.46 20.48 -10.23
C SER A 153 7.05 20.58 -10.82
N ASP A 154 6.26 19.50 -10.76
CA ASP A 154 4.88 19.51 -11.22
C ASP A 154 3.99 18.52 -10.44
N LEU A 155 2.71 18.86 -10.37
CA LEU A 155 1.65 18.03 -9.79
C LEU A 155 0.41 18.12 -10.67
N ASP A 156 -0.08 16.98 -11.13
CA ASP A 156 -1.31 16.86 -11.90
C ASP A 156 -2.19 15.70 -11.41
N PHE A 157 -3.46 15.71 -11.83
CA PHE A 157 -4.47 14.74 -11.41
C PHE A 157 -5.31 14.32 -12.61
N GLU A 158 -5.19 13.06 -13.00
CA GLU A 158 -5.96 12.48 -14.10
C GLU A 158 -7.17 11.73 -13.52
N GLU A 159 -8.36 12.31 -13.65
CA GLU A 159 -9.60 11.68 -13.20
C GLU A 159 -9.98 10.49 -14.10
N GLY A 160 -10.13 9.31 -13.48
CA GLY A 160 -10.61 8.09 -14.13
C GLY A 160 -11.93 7.62 -13.54
N SER A 161 -12.59 6.67 -14.24
CA SER A 161 -13.91 6.15 -13.81
C SER A 161 -13.87 5.37 -12.49
N VAL A 162 -12.75 4.70 -12.20
CA VAL A 162 -12.59 3.85 -10.99
C VAL A 162 -11.59 4.45 -9.99
N ALA A 163 -10.60 5.18 -10.49
CA ALA A 163 -9.53 5.76 -9.69
C ALA A 163 -9.01 7.03 -10.36
N THR A 164 -8.57 7.98 -9.54
CA THR A 164 -7.82 9.15 -9.99
C THR A 164 -6.33 8.83 -9.96
N SER A 165 -5.61 9.15 -11.03
CA SER A 165 -4.14 9.03 -11.02
C SER A 165 -3.54 10.34 -10.54
N VAL A 166 -2.75 10.29 -9.48
CA VAL A 166 -1.90 11.40 -9.06
C VAL A 166 -0.61 11.29 -9.85
N VAL A 167 -0.24 12.36 -10.55
CA VAL A 167 0.99 12.43 -11.35
C VAL A 167 1.89 13.50 -10.73
N LEU A 168 3.00 13.07 -10.16
CA LEU A 168 4.01 13.92 -9.55
C LEU A 168 5.24 13.93 -10.45
N THR A 169 5.77 15.09 -10.80
CA THR A 169 7.07 15.19 -11.47
C THR A 169 8.11 15.55 -10.43
N ALA A 170 9.04 14.64 -10.14
CA ALA A 170 10.11 14.84 -9.18
C ALA A 170 11.46 14.46 -9.81
N ASN A 171 12.49 15.29 -9.64
CA ASN A 171 13.82 15.07 -10.24
C ASN A 171 13.76 14.76 -11.75
N GLY A 172 12.87 15.45 -12.47
CA GLY A 172 12.62 15.24 -13.91
C GLY A 172 11.96 13.90 -14.29
N ARG A 173 11.48 13.13 -13.31
CA ARG A 173 10.78 11.85 -13.53
C ARG A 173 9.31 11.97 -13.16
N HIS A 174 8.45 11.34 -13.95
CA HIS A 174 7.03 11.27 -13.66
C HIS A 174 6.72 10.03 -12.82
N GLU A 175 6.19 10.27 -11.64
CA GLU A 175 5.69 9.26 -10.73
C GLU A 175 4.18 9.26 -10.73
N ARG A 176 3.60 8.07 -10.89
CA ARG A 176 2.16 7.91 -11.01
C ARG A 176 1.66 6.85 -10.05
N PHE A 177 0.69 7.22 -9.22
CA PHE A 177 -0.01 6.28 -8.35
C PHE A 177 -1.51 6.52 -8.38
N LYS A 178 -2.26 5.45 -8.07
CA LYS A 178 -3.73 5.46 -8.14
C LYS A 178 -4.33 5.74 -6.76
N ALA A 179 -5.21 6.71 -6.72
CA ALA A 179 -6.06 7.01 -5.59
C ALA A 179 -7.50 6.54 -5.87
N PRO A 180 -8.18 5.88 -4.92
CA PRO A 180 -9.62 5.62 -5.01
C PRO A 180 -10.42 6.91 -5.23
N SER A 181 -11.44 6.86 -6.08
CA SER A 181 -12.19 8.06 -6.48
C SER A 181 -12.92 8.76 -5.32
N ASP A 182 -13.33 8.02 -4.29
CA ASP A 182 -13.96 8.54 -3.07
C ASP A 182 -13.01 9.36 -2.19
N SER A 183 -11.70 9.07 -2.25
CA SER A 183 -10.66 9.79 -1.49
C SER A 183 -9.85 10.78 -2.34
N ALA A 184 -9.98 10.72 -3.67
CA ALA A 184 -9.18 11.51 -4.61
C ALA A 184 -9.24 13.02 -4.34
N GLN A 185 -10.42 13.55 -4.02
CA GLN A 185 -10.58 14.98 -3.76
C GLN A 185 -9.86 15.43 -2.48
N GLU A 186 -9.85 14.59 -1.44
CA GLU A 186 -9.14 14.89 -0.20
C GLU A 186 -7.63 14.84 -0.42
N ILE A 187 -7.13 13.80 -1.10
CA ILE A 187 -5.72 13.66 -1.46
C ILE A 187 -5.26 14.85 -2.29
N ARG A 188 -6.02 15.20 -3.34
CA ARG A 188 -5.73 16.36 -4.19
C ARG A 188 -5.60 17.63 -3.38
N THR A 189 -6.59 17.90 -2.53
CA THR A 189 -6.60 19.10 -1.68
C THR A 189 -5.40 19.09 -0.74
N ARG A 190 -5.11 17.96 -0.12
CA ARG A 190 -4.04 17.82 0.88
C ARG A 190 -2.66 17.99 0.26
N ILE A 191 -2.34 17.27 -0.81
CA ILE A 191 -1.05 17.36 -1.48
C ILE A 191 -0.85 18.75 -2.07
N THR A 192 -1.87 19.29 -2.74
CA THR A 192 -1.80 20.65 -3.30
C THR A 192 -1.48 21.65 -2.20
N ASN A 193 -2.24 21.65 -1.11
CA ASN A 193 -2.01 22.58 -0.01
C ASN A 193 -0.63 22.43 0.64
N ALA A 194 -0.14 21.19 0.79
CA ALA A 194 1.18 20.93 1.36
C ALA A 194 2.30 21.53 0.49
N ILE A 195 2.27 21.28 -0.83
CA ILE A 195 3.24 21.87 -1.77
C ILE A 195 3.16 23.39 -1.79
N LEU A 196 1.94 23.95 -1.90
CA LEU A 196 1.73 25.39 -1.90
C LEU A 196 2.25 26.05 -0.60
N THR A 197 2.07 25.38 0.55
CA THR A 197 2.57 25.86 1.84
C THR A 197 4.09 25.77 1.93
N HIS A 198 4.69 24.68 1.44
CA HIS A 198 6.15 24.49 1.42
C HIS A 198 6.86 25.58 0.61
N TYR A 199 6.33 25.89 -0.57
CA TYR A 199 6.88 26.92 -1.46
C TYR A 199 6.39 28.35 -1.17
N ASP A 200 5.49 28.54 -0.21
CA ASP A 200 4.85 29.83 0.13
C ASP A 200 4.20 30.50 -1.11
N VAL A 201 3.44 29.73 -1.89
CA VAL A 201 2.78 30.18 -3.13
C VAL A 201 1.27 29.93 -3.11
N ASP A 202 0.51 30.81 -3.77
CA ASP A 202 -0.97 30.75 -3.71
C ASP A 202 -1.61 29.81 -4.75
N SER A 203 -0.86 29.29 -5.72
CA SER A 203 -1.41 28.42 -6.78
C SER A 203 -0.38 27.49 -7.43
N LEU A 204 -0.86 26.39 -8.04
CA LEU A 204 -0.01 25.45 -8.77
C LEU A 204 0.66 26.08 -9.99
N GLU A 205 0.04 27.10 -10.60
CA GLU A 205 0.66 27.84 -11.71
C GLU A 205 1.87 28.65 -11.23
N ALA A 206 1.76 29.30 -10.07
CA ALA A 206 2.88 30.01 -9.44
C ALA A 206 4.00 29.04 -9.03
N PHE A 207 3.65 27.88 -8.48
CA PHE A 207 4.59 26.79 -8.17
C PHE A 207 5.35 26.31 -9.42
N ARG A 208 4.65 26.04 -10.52
CA ARG A 208 5.27 25.63 -11.80
C ARG A 208 6.19 26.71 -12.37
N ALA A 209 5.82 27.98 -12.26
CA ALA A 209 6.66 29.09 -12.69
C ALA A 209 7.96 29.16 -11.87
N LEU A 210 7.86 29.02 -10.54
CA LEU A 210 9.01 28.98 -9.64
C LEU A 210 9.94 27.80 -9.94
N SER A 211 9.38 26.62 -10.21
CA SER A 211 10.16 25.42 -10.55
C SER A 211 10.88 25.57 -11.89
N ALA A 212 10.22 26.14 -12.90
CA ALA A 212 10.83 26.38 -14.22
C ALA A 212 11.96 27.42 -14.17
N GLU A 213 11.90 28.41 -13.28
CA GLU A 213 13.00 29.35 -13.04
C GLU A 213 14.22 28.63 -12.44
N ALA A 214 14.01 27.74 -11.46
CA ALA A 214 15.08 26.95 -10.85
C ALA A 214 15.75 25.99 -11.86
N ASP A 215 14.97 25.27 -12.66
CA ASP A 215 15.49 24.37 -13.70
C ASP A 215 16.27 25.12 -14.80
N GLY A 216 15.83 26.34 -15.15
CA GLY A 216 16.49 27.18 -16.15
C GLY A 216 17.84 27.75 -15.68
N GLU A 217 18.03 27.93 -14.37
CA GLU A 217 19.32 28.36 -13.79
C GLU A 217 20.37 27.23 -13.83
N GLU A 218 19.96 25.96 -13.77
CA GLU A 218 20.86 24.80 -13.88
C GLU A 218 21.36 24.59 -15.33
N GLU A 219 20.54 24.86 -16.34
CA GLU A 219 20.95 24.75 -17.75
C GLU A 219 21.89 25.88 -18.21
N GLU A 220 21.81 27.10 -17.64
CA GLU A 220 22.74 28.19 -17.99
C GLU A 220 24.16 27.95 -17.47
N ALA A 221 24.34 27.13 -16.43
CA ALA A 221 25.66 26.75 -15.90
C ALA A 221 26.38 25.68 -16.75
N ALA A 222 25.70 25.04 -17.70
CA ALA A 222 26.29 24.04 -18.61
C ALA A 222 26.80 24.62 -19.94
N THR A 223 26.97 25.94 -20.05
CA THR A 223 27.66 26.57 -21.19
C THR A 223 29.17 26.65 -21.00
N THR A 224 29.83 25.50 -20.82
CA THR A 224 31.26 25.40 -21.12
C THR A 224 31.59 24.12 -21.88
N ASP A 225 31.76 24.33 -23.20
CA ASP A 225 32.80 23.74 -24.05
C ASP A 225 33.11 22.25 -23.86
N ASN A 226 32.66 21.43 -24.82
CA ASN A 226 33.49 20.49 -25.59
C ASN A 226 32.58 19.50 -26.33
N THR A 227 32.37 19.70 -27.63
CA THR A 227 32.67 18.71 -28.69
C THR A 227 32.50 19.42 -30.03
N ASP A 228 33.61 20.01 -30.48
CA ASP A 228 33.93 20.27 -31.87
C ASP A 228 33.69 18.99 -32.70
N PHE A 229 32.55 18.93 -33.39
CA PHE A 229 32.31 17.96 -34.45
C PHE A 229 33.17 18.38 -35.65
N GLY A 230 34.40 17.89 -35.64
CA GLY A 230 35.32 18.01 -36.76
C GLY A 230 34.66 17.60 -38.07
N ASP A 231 34.88 18.45 -39.08
CA ASP A 231 34.71 18.26 -40.52
C ASP A 231 34.45 16.79 -40.93
N GLY A 232 33.19 16.46 -41.18
CA GLY A 232 32.77 15.13 -41.61
C GLY A 232 33.21 14.86 -43.06
N PRO A 233 33.70 13.65 -43.38
CA PRO A 233 34.23 13.36 -44.71
C PRO A 233 33.14 13.36 -45.79
N ASP A 234 33.49 13.96 -46.93
CA ASP A 234 32.72 14.15 -48.16
C ASP A 234 32.20 12.81 -48.76
N PRO A 235 30.88 12.66 -49.05
CA PRO A 235 30.36 11.41 -49.57
C PRO A 235 30.54 11.27 -51.10
N LEU A 236 31.22 10.18 -51.48
CA LEU A 236 31.03 9.44 -52.73
C LEU A 236 31.28 10.18 -54.07
N SER A 237 32.56 10.36 -54.42
CA SER A 237 32.99 10.36 -55.82
C SER A 237 33.22 8.91 -56.28
N ALA A 238 32.21 8.32 -56.92
CA ALA A 238 32.32 7.03 -57.59
C ALA A 238 32.90 7.22 -59.01
N ASP A 239 34.11 6.73 -59.24
CA ASP A 239 34.66 6.44 -60.57
C ASP A 239 35.17 4.98 -60.53
N PRO A 240 34.65 4.07 -61.38
CA PRO A 240 34.96 2.65 -61.27
C PRO A 240 36.27 2.33 -62.00
N ALA A 241 37.18 1.63 -61.32
CA ALA A 241 38.30 0.95 -61.96
C ALA A 241 38.23 -0.55 -61.65
N GLU A 242 38.27 -1.32 -62.73
CA GLU A 242 38.18 -2.77 -62.83
C GLU A 242 39.37 -3.48 -62.16
N VAL A 243 39.11 -4.62 -61.49
CA VAL A 243 40.06 -5.71 -61.24
C VAL A 243 39.25 -6.98 -60.96
N ASP A 244 39.05 -7.82 -61.97
CA ASP A 244 39.88 -8.95 -62.41
C ASP A 244 39.63 -10.23 -61.58
N THR A 245 38.97 -11.18 -62.23
CA THR A 245 38.50 -12.46 -61.69
C THR A 245 39.38 -13.58 -62.23
N ASP A 246 40.16 -14.26 -61.39
CA ASP A 246 40.51 -15.68 -61.63
C ASP A 246 41.11 -16.41 -60.40
N ALA A 247 40.96 -17.75 -60.43
CA ALA A 247 41.37 -18.82 -59.51
C ALA A 247 40.51 -18.99 -58.23
N GLY A 248 39.66 -20.03 -58.04
CA GLY A 248 39.83 -21.49 -58.21
C GLY A 248 40.28 -22.08 -56.85
N THR A 249 39.73 -23.10 -56.18
CA THR A 249 38.95 -24.31 -56.52
C THR A 249 38.43 -24.94 -55.19
N ARG A 250 37.27 -25.63 -55.29
CA ARG A 250 36.64 -26.70 -54.47
C ARG A 250 37.37 -27.32 -53.24
N GLU A 251 36.63 -27.65 -52.17
CA GLU A 251 36.22 -29.02 -51.70
C GLU A 251 35.72 -29.02 -50.22
N ASP A 252 34.64 -29.77 -49.97
CA ASP A 252 34.00 -30.19 -48.67
C ASP A 252 34.68 -31.50 -48.17
N PRO A 253 34.27 -32.24 -47.09
CA PRO A 253 33.75 -31.95 -45.72
C PRO A 253 34.41 -32.85 -44.60
N LEU A 254 33.85 -32.76 -43.36
CA LEU A 254 33.80 -33.74 -42.22
C LEU A 254 34.97 -33.92 -41.22
N THR A 255 34.63 -33.82 -39.92
CA THR A 255 34.69 -34.84 -38.80
C THR A 255 34.71 -34.09 -37.44
N ASP A 256 33.65 -34.08 -36.63
CA ASP A 256 33.20 -35.05 -35.61
C ASP A 256 34.17 -35.25 -34.42
N GLU A 257 33.68 -35.00 -33.19
CA GLU A 257 33.75 -35.93 -32.05
C GLU A 257 33.05 -35.36 -30.79
N SER A 258 31.97 -36.05 -30.37
CA SER A 258 31.67 -36.59 -29.02
C SER A 258 31.66 -35.66 -27.77
N ALA A 259 30.80 -35.81 -26.76
CA ALA A 259 29.68 -36.70 -26.48
C ALA A 259 28.90 -36.15 -25.27
N THR A 260 27.62 -36.49 -25.23
CA THR A 260 26.63 -36.35 -24.15
C THR A 260 26.98 -37.17 -22.90
N ASP A 261 26.59 -36.72 -21.70
CA ASP A 261 25.60 -37.46 -20.89
C ASP A 261 25.05 -36.64 -19.71
N ALA A 262 23.80 -36.93 -19.36
CA ALA A 262 23.06 -36.41 -18.21
C ALA A 262 23.23 -37.34 -16.99
N GLU A 263 22.82 -36.85 -15.80
CA GLU A 263 21.93 -37.55 -14.84
C GLU A 263 22.18 -37.21 -13.35
N ARG A 264 21.08 -36.75 -12.70
CA ARG A 264 20.54 -37.01 -11.34
C ARG A 264 21.46 -37.47 -10.19
N SER A 265 21.32 -36.84 -9.01
CA SER A 265 20.59 -37.39 -7.84
C SER A 265 20.85 -36.65 -6.51
N THR A 266 19.73 -36.46 -5.81
CA THR A 266 19.39 -36.43 -4.36
C THR A 266 20.44 -36.74 -3.27
N THR A 267 20.20 -36.14 -2.07
CA THR A 267 20.06 -36.73 -0.70
C THR A 267 20.13 -35.59 0.35
N ALA A 268 19.80 -35.68 1.64
CA ALA A 268 18.66 -36.16 2.44
C ALA A 268 18.99 -35.87 3.94
N GLY A 269 17.99 -35.63 4.81
CA GLY A 269 18.07 -35.72 6.29
C GLY A 269 18.04 -34.37 7.05
N GLY A 270 17.29 -34.15 8.14
CA GLY A 270 16.64 -35.06 9.08
C GLY A 270 15.51 -34.41 9.91
N SER A 271 15.00 -35.14 10.90
CA SER A 271 13.59 -35.17 11.37
C SER A 271 13.41 -34.88 12.88
N ALA A 272 12.12 -34.72 13.27
CA ALA A 272 11.46 -34.85 14.59
C ALA A 272 11.52 -33.65 15.58
N GLY A 273 10.47 -33.28 16.32
CA GLY A 273 9.11 -33.79 16.51
C GLY A 273 8.44 -33.09 17.72
N GLY A 274 7.10 -33.10 17.81
CA GLY A 274 6.37 -32.67 19.02
C GLY A 274 4.90 -32.32 18.75
N ALA A 275 3.97 -33.15 19.21
CA ALA A 275 2.53 -33.05 19.03
C ALA A 275 1.78 -32.95 20.37
N ALA A 276 0.48 -32.59 20.28
CA ALA A 276 -0.61 -32.59 21.29
C ALA A 276 -0.88 -31.20 21.92
N ALA A 277 -2.12 -30.69 22.11
CA ALA A 277 -3.48 -31.22 22.00
C ALA A 277 -4.51 -30.06 22.01
N ALA A 278 -5.74 -30.30 21.52
CA ALA A 278 -7.06 -29.77 21.96
C ALA A 278 -8.01 -29.67 20.74
N ALA A 279 -8.94 -30.60 20.53
CA ALA A 279 -10.21 -30.81 21.24
C ALA A 279 -11.34 -29.87 20.77
N GLU A 280 -12.34 -30.52 20.16
CA GLU A 280 -13.63 -30.07 19.61
C GLU A 280 -14.41 -29.05 20.45
N LEU A 281 -15.04 -28.09 19.77
CA LEU A 281 -16.39 -27.60 20.09
C LEU A 281 -17.09 -27.09 18.81
N ARG A 282 -18.06 -27.87 18.32
CA ARG A 282 -19.09 -27.45 17.35
C ARG A 282 -20.31 -26.94 18.13
N PRO A 283 -20.95 -25.84 17.75
CA PRO A 283 -22.32 -25.57 18.16
C PRO A 283 -23.30 -25.91 17.05
N GLU A 284 -24.32 -26.61 17.49
CA GLU A 284 -25.51 -27.09 16.80
C GLU A 284 -26.46 -25.90 16.69
N HIS A 285 -26.99 -25.61 15.49
CA HIS A 285 -28.03 -24.59 15.32
C HIS A 285 -29.37 -25.27 15.01
N ASP A 286 -30.25 -25.08 15.98
CA ASP A 286 -31.62 -25.55 16.15
C ASP A 286 -32.56 -24.91 15.11
N GLU A 287 -33.25 -25.75 14.33
CA GLU A 287 -34.39 -25.35 13.49
C GLU A 287 -35.65 -25.23 14.35
N GLY A 288 -35.87 -24.04 14.90
CA GLY A 288 -37.08 -23.67 15.62
C GLY A 288 -38.13 -23.02 14.71
N THR A 289 -39.09 -23.82 14.24
CA THR A 289 -40.35 -23.37 13.65
C THR A 289 -41.17 -22.58 14.68
N VAL A 290 -41.53 -21.32 14.37
CA VAL A 290 -42.67 -20.63 15.01
C VAL A 290 -43.53 -19.91 13.98
N ALA A 291 -44.84 -20.12 14.16
CA ALA A 291 -45.91 -19.88 13.21
C ALA A 291 -46.31 -18.40 13.06
N ALA A 292 -46.96 -18.17 11.92
CA ALA A 292 -47.59 -16.94 11.49
C ALA A 292 -48.60 -16.35 12.48
N THR A 293 -48.53 -15.03 12.66
CA THR A 293 -49.68 -14.17 12.94
C THR A 293 -49.54 -12.89 12.13
N GLY A 294 -50.48 -12.68 11.21
CA GLY A 294 -50.53 -11.48 10.38
C GLY A 294 -50.90 -10.24 11.19
N ALA A 295 -50.27 -9.12 10.84
CA ALA A 295 -50.81 -7.79 11.01
C ALA A 295 -50.28 -6.92 9.88
N ASP A 296 -51.25 -6.44 9.11
CA ASP A 296 -51.21 -5.52 8.00
C ASP A 296 -50.49 -4.21 8.38
N ALA A 297 -49.40 -3.89 7.68
CA ALA A 297 -48.76 -2.58 7.70
C ALA A 297 -47.97 -2.41 6.40
N ALA A 298 -48.66 -1.92 5.37
CA ALA A 298 -48.03 -1.38 4.18
C ALA A 298 -47.09 -0.21 4.57
N PRO A 299 -45.86 -0.14 4.06
CA PRO A 299 -45.11 1.10 4.09
C PRO A 299 -45.70 2.06 3.06
N ASP A 300 -46.03 3.27 3.50
CA ASP A 300 -46.37 4.42 2.65
C ASP A 300 -45.24 4.68 1.64
N GLU A 301 -45.41 4.20 0.40
CA GLU A 301 -44.72 4.71 -0.77
C GLU A 301 -45.48 5.94 -1.26
N ASP A 302 -45.24 7.12 -0.69
CA ASP A 302 -45.62 8.41 -1.32
C ASP A 302 -45.03 9.61 -0.57
N ALA A 303 -43.70 9.71 -0.52
CA ALA A 303 -43.02 10.94 -0.08
C ALA A 303 -41.83 11.34 -0.96
N PHE A 304 -41.79 10.87 -2.22
CA PHE A 304 -40.81 11.31 -3.23
C PHE A 304 -41.40 11.47 -4.65
N GLY A 305 -42.73 11.55 -4.78
CA GLY A 305 -43.45 11.58 -6.07
C GLY A 305 -43.42 12.89 -6.87
N ASP A 306 -42.56 13.86 -6.54
CA ASP A 306 -42.45 15.13 -7.28
C ASP A 306 -41.05 15.40 -7.87
N SER A 307 -40.20 14.36 -7.91
CA SER A 307 -38.96 14.39 -8.68
C SER A 307 -39.16 13.48 -9.89
N GLY A 308 -39.20 14.04 -11.09
CA GLY A 308 -39.38 13.31 -12.37
C GLY A 308 -38.20 12.41 -12.75
N PHE A 309 -37.68 11.62 -11.80
CA PHE A 309 -36.70 10.58 -12.01
C PHE A 309 -37.44 9.24 -12.12
N GLU A 310 -37.62 8.76 -13.35
CA GLU A 310 -37.94 7.37 -13.60
C GLU A 310 -36.74 6.51 -13.14
N PRO A 311 -36.94 5.53 -12.25
CA PRO A 311 -35.90 4.55 -11.95
C PRO A 311 -35.49 3.87 -13.27
N ALA A 312 -34.20 3.94 -13.61
CA ALA A 312 -33.69 3.23 -14.76
C ALA A 312 -33.81 1.72 -14.50
N GLU A 313 -34.78 1.07 -15.14
CA GLU A 313 -34.81 -0.39 -15.17
C GLU A 313 -33.51 -0.86 -15.84
N PRO A 314 -32.82 -1.86 -15.26
CA PRO A 314 -31.61 -2.39 -15.87
C PRO A 314 -31.99 -2.84 -17.28
N THR A 315 -31.34 -2.25 -18.27
CA THR A 315 -31.52 -2.67 -19.67
C THR A 315 -31.18 -4.15 -19.77
N ASP A 316 -31.94 -4.92 -20.56
CA ASP A 316 -31.77 -6.38 -20.67
C ASP A 316 -30.30 -6.77 -20.95
N ASP A 317 -29.57 -5.93 -21.68
CA ASP A 317 -28.12 -6.06 -21.95
C ASP A 317 -27.26 -6.14 -20.67
N VAL A 318 -27.55 -5.32 -19.65
CA VAL A 318 -26.81 -5.28 -18.39
C VAL A 318 -27.15 -6.49 -17.51
N ALA A 319 -28.40 -6.94 -17.54
CA ALA A 319 -28.82 -8.14 -16.81
C ALA A 319 -28.14 -9.39 -17.39
N GLU A 320 -28.00 -9.47 -18.72
CA GLU A 320 -27.30 -10.55 -19.41
C GLU A 320 -25.79 -10.51 -19.12
N GLU A 321 -25.16 -9.33 -19.14
CA GLU A 321 -23.74 -9.17 -18.80
C GLU A 321 -23.43 -9.60 -17.35
N VAL A 322 -24.29 -9.23 -16.40
CA VAL A 322 -24.15 -9.64 -15.00
C VAL A 322 -24.32 -11.16 -14.84
N ALA A 323 -25.21 -11.79 -15.61
CA ALA A 323 -25.35 -13.25 -15.59
C ALA A 323 -24.10 -13.96 -16.14
N ALA A 324 -23.53 -13.46 -17.24
CA ALA A 324 -22.30 -14.00 -17.83
C ALA A 324 -21.08 -13.82 -16.90
N LEU A 325 -20.97 -12.68 -16.22
CA LEU A 325 -19.93 -12.43 -15.22
C LEU A 325 -20.06 -13.38 -14.03
N ARG A 326 -21.28 -13.64 -13.53
CA ARG A 326 -21.51 -14.60 -12.44
C ARG A 326 -21.09 -16.01 -12.82
N GLU A 327 -21.43 -16.47 -14.03
CA GLU A 327 -21.02 -17.78 -14.51
C GLU A 327 -19.49 -17.91 -14.60
N THR A 328 -18.81 -16.85 -15.06
CA THR A 328 -17.35 -16.79 -15.13
C THR A 328 -16.72 -16.90 -13.74
N VAL A 329 -17.25 -16.17 -12.75
CA VAL A 329 -16.77 -16.23 -11.35
C VAL A 329 -16.97 -17.63 -10.77
N GLU A 330 -18.10 -18.27 -11.01
CA GLU A 330 -18.33 -19.65 -10.57
C GLU A 330 -17.39 -20.66 -11.24
N GLN A 331 -17.00 -20.41 -12.49
CA GLN A 331 -16.03 -21.26 -13.18
C GLN A 331 -14.62 -21.09 -12.60
N GLN A 332 -14.23 -19.84 -12.29
CA GLN A 332 -12.95 -19.54 -11.65
C GLN A 332 -12.88 -20.11 -10.23
N ALA A 333 -13.95 -20.02 -9.44
CA ALA A 333 -14.01 -20.63 -8.11
C ALA A 333 -13.78 -22.15 -8.17
N ARG A 334 -14.46 -22.84 -9.10
CA ARG A 334 -14.25 -24.28 -9.34
C ARG A 334 -12.83 -24.62 -9.81
N GLN A 335 -12.16 -23.71 -10.52
CA GLN A 335 -10.78 -23.92 -10.94
C GLN A 335 -9.80 -23.76 -9.78
N LEU A 336 -10.01 -22.77 -8.91
CA LEU A 336 -9.22 -22.58 -7.70
C LEU A 336 -9.35 -23.75 -6.74
N GLU A 337 -10.56 -24.29 -6.54
CA GLU A 337 -10.77 -25.50 -5.74
C GLU A 337 -9.96 -26.68 -6.28
N ARG A 338 -10.02 -26.94 -7.60
CA ARG A 338 -9.21 -28.01 -8.21
C ARG A 338 -7.71 -27.79 -8.06
N GLN A 339 -7.24 -26.55 -8.13
CA GLN A 339 -5.83 -26.23 -7.93
C GLN A 339 -5.43 -26.47 -6.47
N ASN A 340 -6.29 -26.13 -5.52
CA ASN A 340 -6.05 -26.36 -4.09
C ASN A 340 -5.96 -27.86 -3.79
N ASP A 341 -6.92 -28.64 -4.28
CA ASP A 341 -6.90 -30.11 -4.15
C ASP A 341 -5.61 -30.73 -4.72
N LEU A 342 -5.15 -30.25 -5.87
CA LEU A 342 -3.93 -30.73 -6.50
C LEU A 342 -2.68 -30.36 -5.69
N VAL A 343 -2.64 -29.16 -5.11
CA VAL A 343 -1.58 -28.73 -4.21
C VAL A 343 -1.56 -29.58 -2.94
N GLU A 344 -2.71 -29.86 -2.33
CA GLU A 344 -2.80 -30.74 -1.17
C GLU A 344 -2.32 -32.16 -1.49
N GLN A 345 -2.67 -32.69 -2.67
CA GLN A 345 -2.20 -33.99 -3.13
C GLN A 345 -0.68 -34.01 -3.32
N LEU A 346 -0.09 -32.97 -3.94
CA LEU A 346 1.36 -32.84 -4.09
C LEU A 346 2.09 -32.75 -2.74
N ILE A 347 1.53 -31.99 -1.79
CA ILE A 347 2.06 -31.88 -0.42
C ILE A 347 2.01 -33.26 0.26
N ALA A 348 0.92 -33.99 0.12
CA ALA A 348 0.77 -35.33 0.69
C ALA A 348 1.76 -36.34 0.09
N GLU A 349 2.01 -36.28 -1.21
CA GLU A 349 3.01 -37.12 -1.89
C GLU A 349 4.44 -36.77 -1.45
N LEU A 350 4.78 -35.48 -1.39
CA LEU A 350 6.09 -35.01 -0.89
C LEU A 350 6.33 -35.41 0.56
N ARG A 351 5.29 -35.43 1.40
CA ARG A 351 5.37 -35.84 2.80
C ARG A 351 5.50 -37.35 2.98
N ARG A 352 5.00 -38.16 2.04
CA ARG A 352 5.11 -39.63 2.07
C ARG A 352 6.40 -40.14 1.42
N GLY A 353 7.03 -39.34 0.56
CA GLY A 353 8.33 -39.63 -0.06
C GLY A 353 9.57 -39.30 0.78
N ARG A 354 9.39 -38.84 2.03
CA ARG A 354 10.45 -38.50 2.99
C ARG A 354 10.45 -39.46 4.17
#